data_AF-A0A9J5XFC8-F1
#
_entry.id   AF-A0A9J5XFC8-F1
#
_cell.length_a   1.000
_cell.length_b   1.000
_cell.length_c   1.000
_cell.angle_alpha   90.00
_cell.angle_beta   90.00
_cell.angle_gamma   90.00
#
_symmetry.space_group_name_H-M   'P 1'
#
loop_
_entity.id
_entity.type
_entity.pdbx_description
1 polymer ?
#
loop_
_entity_poly.entity_id
_entity_poly.type
_entity_poly.pdbx_seq_one_letter_code
_entity_poly.pdbx_strand_id
1 'polypeptide(L)'
;MASKLGLAGGIPERRVRPIWDAIDSRQFKNALKHCTTLLSKYPNSPYALALKALVLERMGKSEEAFSVSLNAKDLLYTNDSLLIDDLTLSTLQIVFQRLDHLDMATSCYEYAYAKFPNNLDLMMGLFNCYVRQYSFVKQQQIAIKMYKIAAEERFLLWAVCSIQLQVLCSNGGEKLLLLAEGLLKKHIASHSLHEPEALIVYVSLLEQQSKYGDALKLLTGKFGSLIMTEVDRLRLQGRLLARGGDYAAAASIFQKVLELSPDDWECFLHYLGCLLEDDSSLCKGENNDSTYPLKLMDSQVSHLTDEAFGSRLSNASSLVQKLLTEASNDTVRCPYLANIEIERRKLLHGKGDADKLVEALVQYFFRYGHLACFASDVEIFVHILDLDKKIQLLDKLKECCESIPTNPRKTLGQHITVFKIQNIVGSMVTLSIN
;
A
#
# COMPACT_ATOMS: atom_id res chain seq x y z
N MET A 1 21.48 14.52 -17.18
CA MET A 1 22.20 13.33 -17.66
C MET A 1 22.92 13.70 -18.95
N ALA A 2 24.21 14.00 -18.89
CA ALA A 2 25.01 14.31 -20.07
C ALA A 2 25.52 13.01 -20.68
N SER A 3 25.34 12.80 -21.99
CA SER A 3 26.01 11.70 -22.69
C SER A 3 27.52 11.92 -22.64
N LYS A 4 28.31 10.83 -22.71
CA LYS A 4 29.79 10.83 -22.69
C LYS A 4 30.48 11.72 -23.75
N LEU A 5 29.72 12.40 -24.62
CA LEU A 5 30.20 13.26 -25.70
C LEU A 5 29.61 14.69 -25.67
N GLY A 6 28.86 15.08 -24.63
CA GLY A 6 28.21 16.41 -24.56
C GLY A 6 27.12 16.62 -25.62
N LEU A 7 26.55 15.53 -26.12
CA LEU A 7 25.45 15.51 -27.09
C LEU A 7 24.15 15.06 -26.40
N ALA A 8 23.04 15.70 -26.73
CA ALA A 8 21.69 15.33 -26.32
C ALA A 8 20.87 15.04 -27.58
N GLY A 9 20.48 13.78 -27.81
CA GLY A 9 19.81 13.36 -29.05
C GLY A 9 20.55 13.69 -30.33
N GLY A 10 21.88 13.48 -30.32
CA GLY A 10 22.75 13.82 -31.46
C GLY A 10 23.04 15.32 -31.62
N ILE A 11 22.52 16.19 -30.73
CA ILE A 11 22.66 17.64 -30.78
C ILE A 11 23.58 18.13 -29.66
N PRO A 12 24.50 19.09 -29.87
CA PRO A 12 25.30 19.66 -28.78
C PRO A 12 24.45 20.19 -27.63
N GLU A 13 24.74 19.75 -26.40
CA GLU A 13 23.93 20.05 -25.20
C GLU A 13 23.72 21.54 -24.97
N ARG A 14 24.73 22.37 -25.26
CA ARG A 14 24.65 23.85 -25.23
C ARG A 14 23.53 24.44 -26.09
N ARG A 15 23.07 23.74 -27.13
CA ARG A 15 21.97 24.17 -28.00
C ARG A 15 20.60 23.72 -27.47
N VAL A 16 20.57 22.68 -26.63
CA VAL A 16 19.35 22.11 -26.05
C VAL A 16 19.05 22.73 -24.69
N ARG A 17 20.08 23.03 -23.89
CA ARG A 17 19.95 23.60 -22.54
C ARG A 17 19.01 24.82 -22.44
N PRO A 18 19.05 25.82 -23.35
CA PRO A 18 18.13 26.95 -23.29
C PRO A 18 16.65 26.56 -23.41
N ILE A 19 16.35 25.44 -24.07
CA ILE A 19 14.98 24.92 -24.16
C ILE A 19 14.55 24.39 -22.80
N TRP A 20 15.37 23.56 -22.15
CA TRP A 20 15.08 23.02 -20.81
C TRP A 20 15.00 24.12 -19.75
N ASP A 21 15.95 25.07 -19.73
CA ASP A 21 15.92 26.20 -18.79
C ASP A 21 14.60 27.01 -18.94
N ALA A 22 14.12 27.18 -20.17
CA ALA A 22 12.84 27.85 -20.43
C ALA A 22 11.62 27.00 -20.05
N ILE A 23 11.67 25.67 -20.22
CA ILE A 23 10.63 24.74 -19.75
C ILE A 23 10.53 24.77 -18.23
N ASP A 24 11.66 24.67 -17.52
CA ASP A 24 11.74 24.66 -16.06
C ASP A 24 11.27 25.99 -15.48
N SER A 25 11.59 27.10 -16.15
CA SER A 25 11.10 28.44 -15.81
C SER A 25 9.65 28.71 -16.24
N ARG A 26 8.95 27.71 -16.80
CA ARG A 26 7.58 27.81 -17.35
C ARG A 26 7.39 28.87 -18.44
N GLN A 27 8.46 29.25 -19.13
CA GLN A 27 8.45 30.21 -20.24
C GLN A 27 8.20 29.51 -21.58
N PHE A 28 7.05 28.84 -21.72
CA PHE A 28 6.79 27.93 -22.86
C PHE A 28 6.80 28.62 -24.23
N LYS A 29 6.39 29.89 -24.32
CA LYS A 29 6.50 30.67 -25.57
C LYS A 29 7.95 30.88 -26.01
N ASN A 30 8.86 31.09 -25.04
CA ASN A 30 10.30 31.22 -25.32
C ASN A 30 10.91 29.86 -25.65
N ALA A 31 10.54 28.82 -24.92
CA ALA A 31 10.94 27.44 -25.23
C ALA A 31 10.55 27.04 -26.66
N LEU A 32 9.36 27.40 -27.12
CA LEU A 32 8.88 27.12 -28.47
C LEU A 32 9.69 27.87 -29.55
N LYS A 33 10.07 29.12 -29.30
CA LYS A 33 10.98 29.88 -30.18
C LYS A 33 12.35 29.22 -30.28
N HIS A 34 12.88 28.76 -29.14
CA HIS A 34 14.15 28.02 -29.12
C HIS A 34 14.06 26.69 -29.88
N CYS A 35 12.96 25.94 -29.72
CA CYS A 35 12.70 24.70 -30.48
C CYS A 35 12.63 24.96 -31.99
N THR A 36 11.93 26.02 -32.41
CA THR A 36 11.81 26.39 -33.83
C THR A 36 13.16 26.77 -34.43
N THR A 37 13.99 27.50 -33.67
CA THR A 37 15.37 27.84 -34.04
C THR A 37 16.29 26.61 -34.08
N LEU A 38 16.03 25.61 -33.25
CA LEU A 38 16.79 24.36 -33.25
C LEU A 38 16.43 23.52 -34.49
N LEU A 39 15.16 23.41 -34.80
CA LEU A 39 14.65 22.66 -35.95
C LEU A 39 15.07 23.26 -37.30
N SER A 40 15.30 24.59 -37.40
CA SER A 40 15.86 25.16 -38.62
C SER A 40 17.30 24.70 -38.90
N LYS A 41 18.04 24.29 -37.86
CA LYS A 41 19.42 23.76 -37.97
C LYS A 41 19.47 22.23 -38.03
N TYR A 42 18.50 21.56 -37.42
CA TYR A 42 18.39 20.11 -37.33
C TYR A 42 16.97 19.65 -37.71
N PRO A 43 16.54 19.84 -38.98
CA PRO A 43 15.14 19.65 -39.40
C PRO A 43 14.66 18.20 -39.27
N ASN A 44 15.56 17.24 -39.43
CA ASN A 44 15.26 15.80 -39.36
C ASN A 44 15.63 15.18 -38.01
N SER A 45 15.82 15.98 -36.95
CA SER A 45 16.14 15.45 -35.62
C SER A 45 14.87 15.01 -34.89
N PRO A 46 14.74 13.71 -34.56
CA PRO A 46 13.63 13.22 -33.74
C PRO A 46 13.57 13.92 -32.38
N TYR A 47 14.73 14.15 -31.75
CA TYR A 47 14.81 14.79 -30.43
C TYR A 47 14.31 16.24 -30.45
N ALA A 48 14.70 17.03 -31.46
CA ALA A 48 14.25 18.41 -31.58
C ALA A 48 12.72 18.51 -31.78
N LEU A 49 12.13 17.56 -32.51
CA LEU A 49 10.67 17.46 -32.65
C LEU A 49 10.01 16.99 -31.35
N ALA A 50 10.59 16.02 -30.65
CA ALA A 50 10.09 15.57 -29.35
C ALA A 50 10.05 16.71 -28.32
N LEU A 51 11.10 17.56 -28.27
CA LEU A 51 11.13 18.76 -27.43
C LEU A 51 10.05 19.77 -27.83
N LYS A 52 9.85 19.99 -29.14
CA LYS A 52 8.76 20.86 -29.61
C LYS A 52 7.41 20.31 -29.20
N ALA A 53 7.17 19.01 -29.34
CA ALA A 53 5.93 18.36 -28.93
C ALA A 53 5.70 18.50 -27.41
N LEU A 54 6.75 18.32 -26.59
CA LEU A 54 6.68 18.54 -25.15
C LEU A 54 6.28 19.98 -24.81
N VAL A 55 6.88 20.98 -25.46
CA VAL A 55 6.52 22.38 -25.22
C VAL A 55 5.07 22.67 -25.64
N LEU A 56 4.62 22.13 -26.77
CA LEU A 56 3.24 22.28 -27.25
C LEU A 56 2.23 21.64 -26.29
N GLU A 57 2.54 20.45 -25.76
CA GLU A 57 1.73 19.77 -24.74
C GLU A 57 1.61 20.65 -23.49
N ARG A 58 2.72 21.18 -22.98
CA ARG A 58 2.71 22.10 -21.83
C ARG A 58 1.97 23.41 -22.06
N MET A 59 1.76 23.80 -23.32
CA MET A 59 0.95 24.95 -23.71
C MET A 59 -0.54 24.63 -23.88
N GLY A 60 -0.95 23.37 -23.70
CA GLY A 60 -2.34 22.92 -23.90
C GLY A 60 -2.72 22.69 -25.37
N LYS A 61 -1.73 22.62 -26.28
CA LYS A 61 -1.95 22.39 -27.72
C LYS A 61 -1.84 20.90 -28.06
N SER A 62 -2.77 20.11 -27.54
CA SER A 62 -2.69 18.63 -27.57
C SER A 62 -2.63 18.03 -28.98
N GLU A 63 -3.46 18.49 -29.91
CA GLU A 63 -3.48 17.98 -31.30
C GLU A 63 -2.17 18.29 -32.05
N GLU A 64 -1.66 19.52 -31.93
CA GLU A 64 -0.38 19.90 -32.53
C GLU A 64 0.78 19.10 -31.90
N ALA A 65 0.75 18.91 -30.58
CA ALA A 65 1.76 18.12 -29.86
C ALA A 65 1.77 16.67 -30.34
N PHE A 66 0.59 16.07 -30.51
CA PHE A 66 0.44 14.71 -31.01
C PHE A 66 0.95 14.56 -32.46
N SER A 67 0.58 15.48 -33.35
CA SER A 67 1.06 15.46 -34.73
C SER A 67 2.60 15.56 -34.81
N VAL A 68 3.20 16.45 -34.01
CA VAL A 68 4.66 16.61 -33.96
C VAL A 68 5.34 15.39 -33.35
N SER A 69 4.75 14.74 -32.34
CA SER A 69 5.32 13.53 -31.74
C SER A 69 5.24 12.31 -32.67
N LEU A 70 4.20 12.19 -33.51
CA LEU A 70 4.14 11.18 -34.57
C LEU A 70 5.23 11.40 -35.62
N ASN A 71 5.43 12.64 -36.08
CA ASN A 71 6.52 12.94 -37.01
C ASN A 71 7.90 12.62 -36.42
N ALA A 72 8.10 12.90 -35.13
CA ALA A 72 9.32 12.55 -34.42
C ALA A 72 9.52 11.02 -34.36
N LYS A 73 8.46 10.26 -34.11
CA LYS A 73 8.45 8.79 -34.12
C LYS A 73 8.78 8.23 -35.51
N ASP A 74 8.20 8.76 -36.58
CA ASP A 74 8.47 8.29 -37.94
C ASP A 74 9.93 8.54 -38.36
N LEU A 75 10.48 9.69 -37.97
CA LEU A 75 11.91 10.00 -38.17
C LEU A 75 12.82 9.11 -37.32
N LEU A 76 12.39 8.74 -36.10
CA LEU A 76 13.11 7.77 -35.27
C LEU A 76 13.20 6.40 -35.96
N TYR A 77 12.17 5.99 -36.68
CA TYR A 77 12.15 4.69 -37.39
C TYR A 77 12.99 4.70 -38.66
N THR A 78 13.00 5.82 -39.39
CA THR A 78 13.66 5.92 -40.70
C THR A 78 15.14 6.28 -40.63
N ASN A 79 15.59 6.92 -39.55
CA ASN A 79 17.01 7.23 -39.36
C ASN A 79 17.81 5.98 -38.95
N ASP A 80 18.26 5.19 -39.94
CA ASP A 80 19.17 4.04 -39.74
C ASP A 80 20.58 4.46 -39.28
N SER A 81 20.90 5.75 -39.41
CA SER A 81 22.16 6.36 -39.03
C SER A 81 22.15 6.85 -37.58
N LEU A 82 22.72 6.02 -36.70
CA LEU A 82 23.34 6.40 -35.41
C LEU A 82 22.40 6.85 -34.26
N LEU A 83 22.43 6.04 -33.19
CA LEU A 83 21.94 6.32 -31.84
C LEU A 83 20.44 6.59 -31.74
N ILE A 84 19.66 5.52 -31.57
CA ILE A 84 18.41 5.62 -30.83
C ILE A 84 18.80 6.07 -29.42
N ASP A 85 18.59 7.34 -29.13
CA ASP A 85 19.02 7.94 -27.88
C ASP A 85 17.90 7.93 -26.83
N ASP A 86 18.30 7.68 -25.59
CA ASP A 86 17.40 7.62 -24.43
C ASP A 86 16.62 8.92 -24.20
N LEU A 87 17.21 10.08 -24.55
CA LEU A 87 16.57 11.38 -24.36
C LEU A 87 15.38 11.57 -25.31
N THR A 88 15.51 11.18 -26.58
CA THR A 88 14.37 11.17 -27.51
C THR A 88 13.26 10.24 -27.01
N LEU A 89 13.60 9.00 -26.65
CA LEU A 89 12.61 8.02 -26.20
C LEU A 89 11.88 8.48 -24.93
N SER A 90 12.62 8.91 -23.90
CA SER A 90 12.05 9.40 -22.65
C SER A 90 11.22 10.68 -22.84
N THR A 91 11.65 11.59 -23.73
CA THR A 91 10.87 12.80 -24.06
C THR A 91 9.56 12.45 -24.76
N LEU A 92 9.60 11.58 -25.77
CA LEU A 92 8.40 11.11 -26.46
C LEU A 92 7.46 10.36 -25.51
N GLN A 93 8.02 9.55 -24.62
CA GLN A 93 7.25 8.87 -23.58
C GLN A 93 6.49 9.85 -22.68
N ILE A 94 7.12 10.95 -22.24
CA ILE A 94 6.44 11.97 -21.43
C ILE A 94 5.26 12.57 -22.21
N VAL A 95 5.47 12.92 -23.48
CA VAL A 95 4.43 13.52 -24.32
C VAL A 95 3.28 12.56 -24.54
N PHE A 96 3.56 11.36 -25.02
CA PHE A 96 2.52 10.35 -25.27
C PHE A 96 1.74 9.97 -24.01
N GLN A 97 2.40 9.91 -22.84
CA GLN A 97 1.71 9.67 -21.56
C GLN A 97 0.74 10.79 -21.19
N ARG A 98 1.14 12.05 -21.39
CA ARG A 98 0.28 13.21 -21.11
C ARG A 98 -0.90 13.30 -22.07
N LEU A 99 -0.75 12.76 -23.26
CA LEU A 99 -1.79 12.69 -24.29
C LEU A 99 -2.60 11.38 -24.26
N ASP A 100 -2.42 10.53 -23.26
CA ASP A 100 -3.10 9.22 -23.11
C ASP A 100 -2.90 8.23 -24.28
N HIS A 101 -1.76 8.35 -24.97
CA HIS A 101 -1.36 7.47 -26.08
C HIS A 101 -0.20 6.54 -25.66
N LEU A 102 -0.43 5.76 -24.60
CA LEU A 102 0.60 4.89 -24.02
C LEU A 102 1.17 3.86 -25.02
N ASP A 103 0.35 3.40 -25.96
CA ASP A 103 0.69 2.48 -27.04
C ASP A 103 1.80 3.03 -27.94
N MET A 104 1.76 4.32 -28.25
CA MET A 104 2.76 4.98 -29.06
C MET A 104 4.14 4.99 -28.37
N ALA A 105 4.18 5.31 -27.07
CA ALA A 105 5.42 5.26 -26.30
C ALA A 105 6.03 3.84 -26.29
N THR A 106 5.20 2.83 -26.05
CA THR A 106 5.64 1.43 -26.07
C THR A 106 6.19 1.04 -27.44
N SER A 107 5.52 1.42 -28.53
CA SER A 107 6.00 1.10 -29.89
C SER A 107 7.37 1.73 -30.19
N CYS A 108 7.69 2.92 -29.65
CA CYS A 108 9.01 3.52 -29.79
C CYS A 108 10.10 2.67 -29.12
N TYR A 109 9.84 2.21 -27.88
CA TYR A 109 10.78 1.35 -27.16
C TYR A 109 10.86 -0.07 -27.74
N GLU A 110 9.75 -0.64 -28.25
CA GLU A 110 9.77 -1.95 -28.93
C GLU A 110 10.65 -1.91 -30.18
N TYR A 111 10.56 -0.82 -30.97
CA TYR A 111 11.43 -0.61 -32.12
C TYR A 111 12.91 -0.46 -31.69
N ALA A 112 13.17 0.36 -30.67
CA ALA A 112 14.51 0.56 -30.13
C ALA A 112 15.15 -0.75 -29.65
N TYR A 113 14.37 -1.54 -28.92
CA TYR A 113 14.74 -2.85 -28.43
C TYR A 113 15.03 -3.84 -29.56
N ALA A 114 14.22 -3.85 -30.62
CA ALA A 114 14.43 -4.72 -31.77
C ALA A 114 15.78 -4.45 -32.48
N LYS A 115 16.22 -3.19 -32.54
CA LYS A 115 17.52 -2.80 -33.10
C LYS A 115 18.69 -3.11 -32.15
N PHE A 116 18.51 -2.94 -30.85
CA PHE A 116 19.56 -3.13 -29.84
C PHE A 116 19.11 -4.06 -28.70
N PRO A 117 18.93 -5.36 -28.98
CA PRO A 117 18.23 -6.29 -28.07
C PRO A 117 18.96 -6.64 -26.78
N ASN A 118 20.21 -6.20 -26.58
CA ASN A 118 21.01 -6.43 -25.37
C ASN A 118 21.29 -5.13 -24.58
N ASN A 119 20.73 -4.00 -24.99
CA ASN A 119 20.90 -2.73 -24.28
C ASN A 119 19.96 -2.70 -23.06
N LEU A 120 20.53 -2.72 -21.85
CA LEU A 120 19.77 -2.76 -20.59
C LEU A 120 18.91 -1.51 -20.37
N ASP A 121 19.40 -0.32 -20.72
CA ASP A 121 18.65 0.93 -20.53
C ASP A 121 17.37 0.92 -21.38
N LEU A 122 17.46 0.45 -22.63
CA LEU A 122 16.29 0.28 -23.50
C LEU A 122 15.32 -0.77 -22.97
N MET A 123 15.83 -1.90 -22.46
CA MET A 123 14.98 -2.92 -21.84
C MET A 123 14.24 -2.38 -20.60
N MET A 124 14.90 -1.56 -19.78
CA MET A 124 14.30 -0.93 -18.61
C MET A 124 13.21 0.07 -19.02
N GLY A 125 13.48 0.90 -20.02
CA GLY A 125 12.48 1.80 -20.60
C GLY A 125 11.27 1.05 -21.17
N LEU A 126 11.51 -0.07 -21.87
CA LEU A 126 10.45 -0.93 -22.39
C LEU A 126 9.62 -1.60 -21.30
N PHE A 127 10.28 -2.15 -20.26
CA PHE A 127 9.59 -2.71 -19.08
C PHE A 127 8.67 -1.66 -18.45
N ASN A 128 9.17 -0.44 -18.25
CA ASN A 128 8.41 0.69 -17.71
C ASN A 128 7.19 1.07 -18.57
N CYS A 129 7.28 0.90 -19.89
CA CYS A 129 6.13 1.09 -20.78
C CYS A 129 5.10 -0.03 -20.60
N TYR A 130 5.54 -1.29 -20.52
CA TYR A 130 4.64 -2.43 -20.26
C TYR A 130 3.98 -2.39 -18.87
N VAL A 131 4.67 -1.85 -17.85
CA VAL A 131 4.09 -1.61 -16.52
C VAL A 131 2.90 -0.67 -16.60
N ARG A 132 3.05 0.45 -17.31
CA ARG A 132 1.98 1.46 -17.45
C ARG A 132 0.77 0.98 -18.25
N GLN A 133 0.97 0.00 -19.13
CA GLN A 133 -0.11 -0.63 -19.89
C GLN A 133 -0.66 -1.91 -19.24
N TYR A 134 -0.23 -2.25 -18.02
CA TYR A 134 -0.62 -3.50 -17.35
C TYR A 134 -0.37 -4.77 -18.20
N SER A 135 0.64 -4.72 -19.09
CA SER A 135 1.01 -5.83 -19.98
C SER A 135 1.88 -6.85 -19.25
N PHE A 136 1.34 -7.54 -18.23
CA PHE A 136 2.10 -8.37 -17.28
C PHE A 136 2.94 -9.48 -17.95
N VAL A 137 2.41 -10.12 -18.99
CA VAL A 137 3.15 -11.13 -19.78
C VAL A 137 4.42 -10.54 -20.40
N LYS A 138 4.30 -9.35 -21.01
CA LYS A 138 5.43 -8.68 -21.65
C LYS A 138 6.44 -8.17 -20.60
N GLN A 139 5.95 -7.68 -19.45
CA GLN A 139 6.79 -7.30 -18.31
C GLN A 139 7.63 -8.49 -17.82
N GLN A 140 7.00 -9.64 -17.59
CA GLN A 140 7.69 -10.87 -17.20
C GLN A 140 8.79 -11.24 -18.22
N GLN A 141 8.45 -11.27 -19.51
CA GLN A 141 9.37 -11.70 -20.56
C GLN A 141 10.62 -10.80 -20.63
N ILE A 142 10.44 -9.48 -20.60
CA ILE A 142 11.58 -8.54 -20.69
C ILE A 142 12.40 -8.55 -19.38
N ALA A 143 11.76 -8.69 -18.22
CA ALA A 143 12.46 -8.78 -16.93
C ALA A 143 13.32 -10.06 -16.82
N ILE A 144 12.81 -11.21 -17.27
CA ILE A 144 13.59 -12.45 -17.33
C ILE A 144 14.80 -12.29 -18.27
N LYS A 145 14.64 -11.59 -19.40
CA LYS A 145 15.76 -11.31 -20.32
C LYS A 145 16.81 -10.41 -19.67
N MET A 146 16.41 -9.32 -19.00
CA MET A 146 17.32 -8.46 -18.25
C MET A 146 18.08 -9.25 -17.18
N TYR A 147 17.38 -10.09 -16.42
CA TYR A 147 18.00 -10.95 -15.40
C TYR A 147 19.00 -11.93 -15.99
N LYS A 148 18.73 -12.53 -17.17
CA LYS A 148 19.68 -13.43 -17.84
C LYS A 148 20.96 -12.72 -18.28
N ILE A 149 20.90 -11.44 -18.61
CA ILE A 149 22.07 -10.66 -19.07
C ILE A 149 22.88 -10.16 -17.89
N ALA A 150 22.23 -9.53 -16.91
CA ALA A 150 22.92 -8.84 -15.83
C ALA A 150 23.11 -9.68 -14.56
N ALA A 151 22.31 -10.75 -14.40
CA ALA A 151 22.22 -11.57 -13.17
C ALA A 151 21.90 -10.79 -11.88
N GLU A 152 21.45 -9.53 -11.98
CA GLU A 152 21.14 -8.68 -10.84
C GLU A 152 19.80 -9.04 -10.17
N GLU A 153 19.78 -9.02 -8.83
CA GLU A 153 18.61 -9.35 -8.00
C GLU A 153 17.37 -8.51 -8.37
N ARG A 154 17.54 -7.20 -8.65
CA ARG A 154 16.41 -6.32 -9.01
C ARG A 154 15.61 -6.80 -10.22
N PHE A 155 16.26 -7.33 -11.26
CA PHE A 155 15.56 -7.78 -12.47
C PHE A 155 14.86 -9.11 -12.25
N LEU A 156 15.40 -9.95 -11.38
CA LEU A 156 14.70 -11.13 -10.89
C LEU A 156 13.42 -10.74 -10.15
N LEU A 157 13.51 -9.78 -9.22
CA LEU A 157 12.34 -9.33 -8.47
C LEU A 157 11.29 -8.71 -9.38
N TRP A 158 11.68 -7.93 -10.39
CA TRP A 158 10.75 -7.43 -11.41
C TRP A 158 10.03 -8.56 -12.14
N ALA A 159 10.75 -9.62 -12.53
CA ALA A 159 10.14 -10.78 -13.16
C ALA A 159 9.16 -11.51 -12.23
N VAL A 160 9.53 -11.71 -10.96
CA VAL A 160 8.68 -12.36 -9.95
C VAL A 160 7.42 -11.53 -9.71
N CYS A 161 7.54 -10.22 -9.46
CA CYS A 161 6.39 -9.34 -9.25
C CYS A 161 5.45 -9.32 -10.47
N SER A 162 5.99 -9.27 -11.69
CA SER A 162 5.17 -9.35 -12.92
C SER A 162 4.43 -10.68 -13.04
N ILE A 163 5.02 -11.80 -12.62
CA ILE A 163 4.35 -13.09 -12.55
C ILE A 163 3.21 -13.05 -11.51
N GLN A 164 3.47 -12.55 -10.31
CA GLN A 164 2.44 -12.46 -9.27
C GLN A 164 1.25 -11.60 -9.73
N LEU A 165 1.52 -10.46 -10.38
CA LEU A 165 0.47 -9.60 -10.95
C LEU A 165 -0.29 -10.28 -12.08
N GLN A 166 0.40 -11.04 -12.94
CA GLN A 166 -0.26 -11.83 -13.97
C GLN A 166 -1.25 -12.83 -13.36
N VAL A 167 -0.85 -13.56 -12.32
CA VAL A 167 -1.73 -14.54 -11.65
C VAL A 167 -2.90 -13.86 -10.96
N LEU A 168 -2.70 -12.68 -10.36
CA LEU A 168 -3.79 -11.92 -9.73
C LEU A 168 -4.82 -11.40 -10.74
N CYS A 169 -4.39 -11.03 -11.95
CA CYS A 169 -5.26 -10.43 -12.96
C CYS A 169 -5.76 -11.40 -14.04
N SER A 170 -5.33 -12.66 -14.04
CA SER A 170 -5.76 -13.65 -15.04
C SER A 170 -6.26 -14.94 -14.40
N ASN A 171 -7.33 -15.50 -14.98
CA ASN A 171 -7.84 -16.80 -14.56
C ASN A 171 -6.87 -17.89 -15.03
N GLY A 172 -6.11 -18.46 -14.09
CA GLY A 172 -5.13 -19.49 -14.34
C GLY A 172 -3.71 -18.93 -14.50
N GLY A 173 -2.76 -19.56 -13.81
CA GLY A 173 -1.39 -19.06 -13.73
C GLY A 173 -0.57 -19.59 -12.55
N GLU A 174 -1.15 -20.45 -11.71
CA GLU A 174 -0.47 -21.09 -10.57
C GLU A 174 0.86 -21.77 -10.98
N LYS A 175 0.93 -22.34 -12.17
CA LYS A 175 2.17 -22.91 -12.72
C LYS A 175 3.29 -21.86 -12.90
N LEU A 176 2.94 -20.59 -13.11
CA LEU A 176 3.91 -19.50 -13.18
C LEU A 176 4.48 -19.15 -11.80
N LEU A 177 3.70 -19.33 -10.72
CA LEU A 177 4.23 -19.16 -9.36
C LEU A 177 5.35 -20.17 -9.07
N LEU A 178 5.20 -21.41 -9.55
CA LEU A 178 6.26 -22.43 -9.47
C LEU A 178 7.52 -22.02 -10.25
N LEU A 179 7.37 -21.39 -11.41
CA LEU A 179 8.49 -20.83 -12.18
C LEU A 179 9.19 -19.72 -11.39
N ALA A 180 8.43 -18.77 -10.84
CA ALA A 180 8.97 -17.68 -10.03
C ALA A 180 9.75 -18.20 -8.81
N GLU A 181 9.20 -19.21 -8.12
CA GLU A 181 9.86 -19.84 -6.98
C GLU A 181 11.16 -20.53 -7.40
N GLY A 182 11.15 -21.23 -8.54
CA GLY A 182 12.34 -21.86 -9.11
C GLY A 182 13.43 -20.85 -9.44
N LEU A 183 13.07 -19.68 -9.99
CA LEU A 183 14.02 -18.60 -10.28
C LEU A 183 14.65 -18.04 -9.00
N LEU A 184 13.86 -17.80 -7.95
CA LEU A 184 14.36 -17.35 -6.65
C LEU A 184 15.27 -18.39 -6.01
N LYS A 185 14.84 -19.66 -5.94
CA LYS A 185 15.68 -20.74 -5.39
C LYS A 185 17.03 -20.85 -6.10
N LYS A 186 17.04 -20.74 -7.43
CA LYS A 186 18.27 -20.74 -8.23
C LYS A 186 19.18 -19.54 -7.91
N HIS A 187 18.59 -18.35 -7.81
CA HIS A 187 19.33 -17.14 -7.46
C HIS A 187 19.95 -17.26 -6.07
N ILE A 188 19.16 -17.68 -5.08
CA ILE A 188 19.58 -17.89 -3.70
C ILE A 188 20.74 -18.87 -3.59
N ALA A 189 20.70 -19.97 -4.35
CA ALA A 189 21.77 -20.96 -4.35
C ALA A 189 23.10 -20.40 -4.90
N SER A 190 23.03 -19.39 -5.76
CA SER A 190 24.20 -18.81 -6.45
C SER A 190 24.72 -17.53 -5.79
N HIS A 191 23.82 -16.68 -5.30
CA HIS A 191 24.12 -15.31 -4.86
C HIS A 191 23.55 -14.96 -3.48
N SER A 192 22.79 -15.85 -2.81
CA SER A 192 22.00 -15.53 -1.61
C SER A 192 20.86 -14.51 -1.87
N LEU A 193 20.17 -14.06 -0.82
CA LEU A 193 19.34 -12.83 -0.82
C LEU A 193 20.02 -11.77 0.02
N HIS A 194 19.92 -10.52 -0.41
CA HIS A 194 20.53 -9.39 0.28
C HIS A 194 19.52 -8.33 0.73
N GLU A 195 18.52 -8.06 -0.10
CA GLU A 195 17.56 -6.98 0.19
C GLU A 195 16.35 -7.50 1.01
N PRO A 196 15.86 -6.74 2.02
CA PRO A 196 14.67 -7.11 2.77
C PRO A 196 13.43 -7.20 1.87
N GLU A 197 13.34 -6.37 0.85
CA GLU A 197 12.26 -6.41 -0.15
C GLU A 197 12.27 -7.75 -0.91
N ALA A 198 13.44 -8.31 -1.20
CA ALA A 198 13.55 -9.62 -1.86
C ALA A 198 12.94 -10.73 -1.01
N LEU A 199 13.19 -10.70 0.31
CA LEU A 199 12.61 -11.62 1.26
C LEU A 199 11.08 -11.46 1.34
N ILE A 200 10.59 -10.22 1.41
CA ILE A 200 9.15 -9.94 1.46
C ILE A 200 8.45 -10.44 0.19
N VAL A 201 9.04 -10.21 -1.00
CA VAL A 201 8.53 -10.72 -2.27
C VAL A 201 8.51 -12.24 -2.28
N TYR A 202 9.55 -12.91 -1.78
CA TYR A 202 9.58 -14.37 -1.73
C TYR A 202 8.54 -14.93 -0.76
N VAL A 203 8.37 -14.32 0.42
CA VAL A 203 7.30 -14.69 1.35
C VAL A 203 5.92 -14.51 0.72
N SER A 204 5.67 -13.37 0.06
CA SER A 204 4.41 -13.11 -0.64
C SER A 204 4.13 -14.14 -1.74
N LEU A 205 5.16 -14.55 -2.49
CA LEU A 205 5.04 -15.59 -3.51
C LEU A 205 4.66 -16.94 -2.90
N LEU A 206 5.23 -17.30 -1.75
CA LEU A 206 4.89 -18.54 -1.03
C LEU A 206 3.49 -18.47 -0.44
N GLU A 207 3.05 -17.31 0.06
CA GLU A 207 1.67 -17.09 0.52
C GLU A 207 0.64 -17.28 -0.60
N GLN A 208 0.91 -16.76 -1.81
CA GLN A 208 0.06 -16.96 -2.98
C GLN A 208 -0.03 -18.43 -3.42
N GLN A 209 0.96 -19.25 -3.05
CA GLN A 209 0.94 -20.70 -3.26
C GLN A 209 0.41 -21.49 -2.05
N SER A 210 -0.08 -20.79 -1.01
CA SER A 210 -0.47 -21.39 0.27
C SER A 210 0.63 -22.22 0.96
N LYS A 211 1.90 -21.95 0.66
CA LYS A 211 3.08 -22.61 1.25
C LYS A 211 3.53 -21.90 2.53
N TYR A 212 2.62 -21.73 3.49
CA TYR A 212 2.87 -20.95 4.72
C TYR A 212 4.02 -21.53 5.57
N GLY A 213 4.13 -22.85 5.66
CA GLY A 213 5.21 -23.51 6.39
C GLY A 213 6.61 -23.24 5.81
N ASP A 214 6.72 -23.15 4.47
CA ASP A 214 8.00 -22.83 3.82
C ASP A 214 8.35 -21.35 3.98
N ALA A 215 7.35 -20.45 3.94
CA ALA A 215 7.53 -19.04 4.23
C ALA A 215 8.00 -18.81 5.67
N LEU A 216 7.43 -19.53 6.64
CA LEU A 216 7.86 -19.49 8.03
C LEU A 216 9.31 -19.94 8.19
N LYS A 217 9.70 -21.07 7.60
CA LYS A 217 11.09 -21.55 7.63
C LYS A 217 12.07 -20.53 7.05
N LEU A 218 11.66 -19.81 6.00
CA LEU A 218 12.47 -18.77 5.38
C LEU A 218 12.74 -17.62 6.36
N LEU A 219 11.71 -17.19 7.11
CA LEU A 219 11.78 -16.11 8.10
C LEU A 219 12.45 -16.49 9.41
N THR A 220 12.30 -17.73 9.87
CA THR A 220 13.00 -18.21 11.07
C THR A 220 14.43 -18.64 10.77
N GLY A 221 14.77 -18.83 9.50
CA GLY A 221 16.10 -19.19 9.03
C GLY A 221 17.04 -18.01 8.85
N LYS A 222 18.08 -18.23 8.04
CA LYS A 222 19.19 -17.27 7.81
C LYS A 222 18.77 -15.92 7.22
N PHE A 223 17.59 -15.82 6.61
CA PHE A 223 17.11 -14.59 6.00
C PHE A 223 16.27 -13.74 6.94
N GLY A 224 15.80 -14.28 8.08
CA GLY A 224 15.01 -13.54 9.04
C GLY A 224 15.66 -12.24 9.49
N SER A 225 16.99 -12.23 9.62
CA SER A 225 17.77 -11.05 10.01
C SER A 225 17.71 -9.90 9.01
N LEU A 226 17.28 -10.14 7.75
CA LEU A 226 17.04 -9.06 6.78
C LEU A 226 15.89 -8.15 7.23
N ILE A 227 14.89 -8.70 7.91
CA ILE A 227 13.87 -7.88 8.57
C ILE A 227 14.45 -7.38 9.90
N MET A 228 15.01 -6.18 9.87
CA MET A 228 15.74 -5.61 11.01
C MET A 228 14.86 -5.40 12.24
N THR A 229 13.63 -4.94 12.04
CA THR A 229 12.67 -4.72 13.12
C THR A 229 12.08 -6.05 13.58
N GLU A 230 12.37 -6.45 14.83
CA GLU A 230 11.85 -7.69 15.41
C GLU A 230 10.32 -7.75 15.41
N VAL A 231 9.67 -6.65 15.77
CA VAL A 231 8.20 -6.52 15.77
C VAL A 231 7.61 -6.84 14.39
N ASP A 232 8.18 -6.30 13.32
CA ASP A 232 7.68 -6.54 11.95
C ASP A 232 7.89 -7.99 11.51
N ARG A 233 9.02 -8.59 11.92
CA ARG A 233 9.29 -10.02 11.69
C ARG A 233 8.28 -10.91 12.41
N LEU A 234 8.00 -10.62 13.68
CA LEU A 234 7.02 -11.34 14.49
C LEU A 234 5.60 -11.17 13.92
N ARG A 235 5.19 -9.96 13.52
CA ARG A 235 3.89 -9.73 12.85
C ARG A 235 3.73 -10.60 11.61
N LEU A 236 4.76 -10.67 10.78
CA LEU A 236 4.74 -11.50 9.58
C LEU A 236 4.69 -13.01 9.93
N GLN A 237 5.42 -13.46 10.95
CA GLN A 237 5.33 -14.84 11.43
C GLN A 237 3.94 -15.18 11.96
N GLY A 238 3.35 -14.33 12.80
CA GLY A 238 2.00 -14.52 13.34
C GLY A 238 0.97 -14.61 12.23
N ARG A 239 1.04 -13.72 11.23
CA ARG A 239 0.16 -13.75 10.06
C ARG A 239 0.28 -15.07 9.26
N LEU A 240 1.50 -15.54 9.03
CA LEU A 240 1.73 -16.80 8.30
C LEU A 240 1.23 -18.02 9.07
N LEU A 241 1.40 -18.05 10.39
CA LEU A 241 0.85 -19.09 11.26
C LEU A 241 -0.68 -19.10 11.22
N ALA A 242 -1.30 -17.93 11.36
CA ALA A 242 -2.75 -17.79 11.31
C ALA A 242 -3.32 -18.25 9.96
N ARG A 243 -2.72 -17.84 8.84
CA ARG A 243 -3.11 -18.31 7.50
C ARG A 243 -2.85 -19.80 7.26
N GLY A 244 -1.87 -20.37 7.97
CA GLY A 244 -1.62 -21.80 7.99
C GLY A 244 -2.59 -22.60 8.87
N GLY A 245 -3.51 -21.94 9.59
CA GLY A 245 -4.48 -22.55 10.50
C GLY A 245 -3.94 -22.83 11.91
N ASP A 246 -2.69 -22.46 12.22
CA ASP A 246 -2.13 -22.60 13.57
C ASP A 246 -2.42 -21.34 14.40
N TYR A 247 -3.69 -21.16 14.75
CA TYR A 247 -4.17 -20.00 15.50
C TYR A 247 -3.56 -19.91 16.90
N ALA A 248 -3.26 -21.04 17.55
CA ALA A 248 -2.65 -21.06 18.88
C ALA A 248 -1.22 -20.50 18.85
N ALA A 249 -0.39 -20.96 17.91
CA ALA A 249 0.96 -20.42 17.73
C ALA A 249 0.92 -18.95 17.28
N ALA A 250 0.01 -18.60 16.37
CA ALA A 250 -0.18 -17.22 15.93
C ALA A 250 -0.53 -16.29 17.09
N ALA A 251 -1.49 -16.66 17.94
CA ALA A 251 -1.87 -15.89 19.12
C ALA A 251 -0.69 -15.69 20.08
N SER A 252 0.15 -16.71 20.28
CA SER A 252 1.37 -16.57 21.09
C SER A 252 2.36 -15.56 20.50
N ILE A 253 2.53 -15.54 19.17
CA ILE A 253 3.39 -14.56 18.50
C ILE A 253 2.80 -13.15 18.58
N PHE A 254 1.50 -12.97 18.33
CA PHE A 254 0.85 -11.66 18.44
C PHE A 254 0.86 -11.13 19.88
N GLN A 255 0.73 -11.99 20.88
CA GLN A 255 0.94 -11.60 22.27
C GLN A 255 2.35 -11.01 22.48
N LYS A 256 3.41 -11.66 21.98
CA LYS A 256 4.78 -11.13 22.08
C LYS A 256 4.93 -9.78 21.38
N VAL A 257 4.27 -9.60 20.22
CA VAL A 257 4.24 -8.31 19.52
C VAL A 257 3.60 -7.24 20.39
N LEU A 258 2.46 -7.53 21.03
CA LEU A 258 1.77 -6.58 21.90
C LEU A 258 2.56 -6.24 23.17
N GLU A 259 3.33 -7.19 23.70
CA GLU A 259 4.25 -6.93 24.82
C GLU A 259 5.40 -6.00 24.42
N LEU A 260 5.86 -6.06 23.16
CA LEU A 260 6.90 -5.15 22.62
C LEU A 260 6.33 -3.82 22.10
N SER A 261 5.07 -3.80 21.67
CA SER A 261 4.40 -2.68 21.01
C SER A 261 2.92 -2.64 21.40
N PRO A 262 2.62 -2.18 22.63
CA PRO A 262 1.27 -2.27 23.21
C PRO A 262 0.25 -1.35 22.54
N ASP A 263 0.68 -0.36 21.74
CA ASP A 263 -0.20 0.55 21.00
C ASP A 263 -0.58 0.05 19.58
N ASP A 264 -0.33 -1.22 19.29
CA ASP A 264 -0.62 -1.85 17.98
C ASP A 264 -2.04 -2.44 17.91
N TRP A 265 -2.98 -1.62 17.45
CA TRP A 265 -4.38 -1.99 17.31
C TRP A 265 -4.61 -3.14 16.31
N GLU A 266 -3.91 -3.14 15.19
CA GLU A 266 -4.06 -4.17 14.17
C GLU A 266 -3.60 -5.54 14.70
N CYS A 267 -2.47 -5.57 15.43
CA CYS A 267 -2.01 -6.78 16.08
C CYS A 267 -2.99 -7.26 17.16
N PHE A 268 -3.60 -6.36 17.93
CA PHE A 268 -4.62 -6.77 18.91
C PHE A 268 -5.82 -7.45 18.25
N LEU A 269 -6.29 -6.92 17.11
CA LEU A 269 -7.37 -7.55 16.34
C LEU A 269 -6.96 -8.91 15.76
N HIS A 270 -5.71 -9.07 15.31
CA HIS A 270 -5.19 -10.38 14.88
C HIS A 270 -5.06 -11.38 16.03
N TYR A 271 -4.57 -10.94 17.18
CA TYR A 271 -4.49 -11.74 18.40
C TYR A 271 -5.86 -12.25 18.81
N LEU A 272 -6.84 -11.35 18.89
CA LEU A 272 -8.21 -11.69 19.27
C LEU A 272 -8.88 -12.59 18.23
N GLY A 273 -8.69 -12.31 16.94
CA GLY A 273 -9.19 -13.18 15.85
C GLY A 273 -8.60 -14.59 15.93
N CYS A 274 -7.31 -14.74 16.24
CA CYS A 274 -6.70 -16.06 16.45
C CYS A 274 -7.24 -16.75 17.71
N LEU A 275 -7.44 -16.03 18.81
CA LEU A 275 -8.06 -16.61 20.00
C LEU A 275 -9.49 -17.08 19.71
N LEU A 276 -10.25 -16.36 18.90
CA LEU A 276 -11.64 -16.71 18.63
C LEU A 276 -11.82 -17.59 17.39
N GLU A 277 -10.74 -17.85 16.65
CA GLU A 277 -10.75 -18.58 15.37
C GLU A 277 -11.75 -17.96 14.37
N ASP A 278 -11.87 -16.63 14.39
CA ASP A 278 -12.68 -15.89 13.41
C ASP A 278 -11.80 -15.13 12.42
N ASP A 279 -12.05 -15.36 11.13
CA ASP A 279 -11.33 -14.74 10.01
C ASP A 279 -11.59 -13.22 9.87
N SER A 280 -12.28 -12.60 10.84
CA SER A 280 -12.77 -11.23 10.80
C SER A 280 -11.66 -10.17 10.59
N SER A 281 -10.44 -10.45 11.05
CA SER A 281 -9.27 -9.57 10.89
C SER A 281 -8.25 -10.08 9.86
N LEU A 282 -8.29 -11.36 9.50
CA LEU A 282 -7.23 -12.04 8.73
C LEU A 282 -7.49 -12.07 7.21
N CYS A 283 -8.75 -11.91 6.79
CA CYS A 283 -9.17 -11.99 5.39
C CYS A 283 -9.33 -10.61 4.72
N LYS A 284 -8.22 -10.04 4.24
CA LYS A 284 -8.23 -9.12 3.08
C LYS A 284 -7.84 -9.90 1.83
N GLY A 285 -8.78 -10.63 1.27
CA GLY A 285 -8.52 -11.46 0.10
C GLY A 285 -9.76 -12.15 -0.41
N GLU A 286 -10.72 -11.36 -0.90
CA GLU A 286 -11.65 -11.70 -1.98
C GLU A 286 -12.55 -10.48 -2.22
N ASN A 287 -12.45 -9.90 -3.43
CA ASN A 287 -13.30 -8.86 -4.03
C ASN A 287 -14.21 -8.09 -3.07
N ASN A 288 -13.79 -6.90 -2.63
CA ASN A 288 -14.73 -5.88 -2.18
C ASN A 288 -14.19 -4.49 -2.52
N ASP A 289 -14.81 -3.89 -3.52
CA ASP A 289 -14.57 -2.55 -4.06
C ASP A 289 -15.19 -1.44 -3.17
N SER A 290 -15.34 -1.69 -1.86
CA SER A 290 -15.91 -0.71 -0.93
C SER A 290 -14.83 -0.11 -0.04
N THR A 291 -14.64 1.20 -0.19
CA THR A 291 -13.78 2.07 0.64
C THR A 291 -14.32 2.26 2.08
N TYR A 292 -15.10 1.31 2.59
CA TYR A 292 -15.65 1.30 3.94
C TYR A 292 -15.38 -0.06 4.59
N PRO A 293 -14.77 -0.13 5.79
CA PRO A 293 -14.55 -1.40 6.49
C PRO A 293 -15.88 -1.92 7.07
N LEU A 294 -16.79 -2.37 6.21
CA LEU A 294 -18.13 -2.85 6.59
C LEU A 294 -18.23 -4.39 6.64
N LYS A 295 -17.15 -5.07 7.05
CA LYS A 295 -17.18 -6.52 7.37
C LYS A 295 -17.00 -6.82 8.87
N LEU A 296 -17.01 -5.80 9.74
CA LEU A 296 -16.85 -6.01 11.18
C LEU A 296 -18.15 -6.36 11.92
N MET A 297 -19.33 -6.22 11.31
CA MET A 297 -20.63 -6.35 12.01
C MET A 297 -21.08 -7.81 12.26
N ASP A 298 -20.61 -8.78 11.48
CA ASP A 298 -21.05 -10.19 11.57
C ASP A 298 -19.89 -11.12 11.96
N SER A 299 -19.42 -11.04 13.21
CA SER A 299 -18.53 -12.08 13.78
C SER A 299 -19.34 -13.03 14.66
N GLN A 300 -20.16 -13.89 14.07
CA GLN A 300 -20.75 -15.03 14.80
C GLN A 300 -19.68 -16.12 14.94
N VAL A 301 -19.08 -16.21 16.13
CA VAL A 301 -18.13 -17.27 16.51
C VAL A 301 -18.92 -18.56 16.75
N SER A 302 -19.33 -19.22 15.67
CA SER A 302 -20.31 -20.33 15.73
C SER A 302 -19.73 -21.69 16.16
N HIS A 303 -18.40 -21.82 16.28
CA HIS A 303 -17.74 -23.11 16.50
C HIS A 303 -17.19 -23.33 17.92
N LEU A 304 -17.07 -22.28 18.75
CA LEU A 304 -16.54 -22.41 20.12
C LEU A 304 -17.65 -22.69 21.13
N THR A 305 -17.37 -23.55 22.12
CA THR A 305 -18.25 -23.72 23.28
C THR A 305 -18.22 -22.44 24.14
N ASP A 306 -19.31 -22.16 24.85
CA ASP A 306 -19.41 -21.01 25.74
C ASP A 306 -18.26 -20.96 26.78
N GLU A 307 -17.87 -22.12 27.31
CA GLU A 307 -16.75 -22.23 28.26
C GLU A 307 -15.40 -21.89 27.60
N ALA A 308 -15.15 -22.41 26.40
CA ALA A 308 -13.92 -22.11 25.66
C ALA A 308 -13.87 -20.62 25.28
N PHE A 309 -14.97 -20.08 24.76
CA PHE A 309 -15.08 -18.66 24.43
C PHE A 309 -14.79 -17.77 25.65
N GLY A 310 -15.43 -18.06 26.79
CA GLY A 310 -15.21 -17.33 28.04
C GLY A 310 -13.75 -17.40 28.50
N SER A 311 -13.15 -18.59 28.52
CA SER A 311 -11.74 -18.78 28.90
C SER A 311 -10.77 -18.00 28.00
N ARG A 312 -10.97 -18.03 26.68
CA ARG A 312 -10.11 -17.32 25.73
C ARG A 312 -10.22 -15.80 25.85
N LEU A 313 -11.42 -15.27 26.09
CA LEU A 313 -11.59 -13.84 26.38
C LEU A 313 -11.03 -13.43 27.74
N SER A 314 -11.09 -14.30 28.75
CA SER A 314 -10.41 -14.07 30.03
C SER A 314 -8.89 -13.96 29.84
N ASN A 315 -8.29 -14.79 28.97
CA ASN A 315 -6.87 -14.68 28.62
C ASN A 315 -6.57 -13.33 27.95
N ALA A 316 -7.40 -12.90 27.00
CA ALA A 316 -7.26 -11.59 26.36
C ALA A 316 -7.37 -10.44 27.38
N SER A 317 -8.35 -10.48 28.29
CA SER A 317 -8.46 -9.51 29.37
C SER A 317 -7.22 -9.51 30.27
N SER A 318 -6.67 -10.68 30.62
CA SER A 318 -5.45 -10.77 31.42
C SER A 318 -4.25 -10.14 30.73
N LEU A 319 -4.11 -10.34 29.41
CA LEU A 319 -3.05 -9.70 28.64
C LEU A 319 -3.21 -8.18 28.66
N VAL A 320 -4.42 -7.68 28.39
CA VAL A 320 -4.69 -6.22 28.40
C VAL A 320 -4.38 -5.63 29.77
N GLN A 321 -4.75 -6.29 30.87
CA GLN A 321 -4.41 -5.82 32.22
C GLN A 321 -2.89 -5.79 32.44
N LYS A 322 -2.15 -6.82 32.02
CA LYS A 322 -0.69 -6.83 32.07
C LYS A 322 -0.10 -5.63 31.31
N LEU A 323 -0.53 -5.40 30.07
CA LEU A 323 -0.05 -4.28 29.24
C LEU A 323 -0.35 -2.92 29.90
N LEU A 324 -1.51 -2.77 30.53
CA LEU A 324 -1.88 -1.56 31.27
C LEU A 324 -1.01 -1.35 32.53
N THR A 325 -0.65 -2.42 33.25
CA THR A 325 0.22 -2.31 34.43
C THR A 325 1.67 -2.01 34.08
N GLU A 326 2.15 -2.49 32.92
CA GLU A 326 3.52 -2.28 32.45
C GLU A 326 3.67 -0.96 31.68
N ALA A 327 2.57 -0.39 31.17
CA ALA A 327 2.57 0.91 30.50
C ALA A 327 2.90 2.03 31.50
N SER A 328 4.09 2.60 31.35
CA SER A 328 4.58 3.72 32.18
C SER A 328 3.96 5.08 31.82
N ASN A 329 3.27 5.17 30.68
CA ASN A 329 2.72 6.42 30.14
C ASN A 329 1.22 6.28 29.79
N ASP A 330 0.43 7.28 30.20
CA ASP A 330 -0.99 7.45 29.82
C ASP A 330 -1.22 7.63 28.30
N THR A 331 -0.16 7.61 27.48
CA THR A 331 -0.23 7.81 26.03
C THR A 331 -0.61 6.55 25.25
N VAL A 332 -0.55 5.36 25.87
CA VAL A 332 -0.85 4.10 25.18
C VAL A 332 -2.36 3.85 25.16
N ARG A 333 -2.97 3.98 23.99
CA ARG A 333 -4.42 4.04 23.80
C ARG A 333 -5.03 2.66 23.52
N CYS A 334 -4.32 1.83 22.75
CA CYS A 334 -4.80 0.53 22.28
C CYS A 334 -5.25 -0.41 23.41
N PRO A 335 -4.56 -0.57 24.57
CA PRO A 335 -5.03 -1.47 25.62
C PRO A 335 -6.39 -1.04 26.21
N TYR A 336 -6.70 0.26 26.25
CA TYR A 336 -8.03 0.71 26.67
C TYR A 336 -9.09 0.43 25.62
N LEU A 337 -8.77 0.62 24.33
CA LEU A 337 -9.66 0.27 23.22
C LEU A 337 -9.89 -1.25 23.12
N ALA A 338 -8.87 -2.05 23.44
CA ALA A 338 -8.92 -3.50 23.51
C ALA A 338 -9.95 -4.01 24.53
N ASN A 339 -10.08 -3.35 25.68
CA ASN A 339 -11.14 -3.69 26.64
C ASN A 339 -12.54 -3.49 26.06
N ILE A 340 -12.75 -2.41 25.30
CA ILE A 340 -14.04 -2.15 24.63
C ILE A 340 -14.33 -3.26 23.61
N GLU A 341 -13.34 -3.66 22.82
CA GLU A 341 -13.49 -4.75 21.83
C GLU A 341 -13.73 -6.11 22.47
N ILE A 342 -13.10 -6.42 23.60
CA ILE A 342 -13.39 -7.65 24.34
C ILE A 342 -14.86 -7.67 24.80
N GLU A 343 -15.37 -6.58 25.39
CA GLU A 343 -16.78 -6.51 25.81
C GLU A 343 -17.73 -6.56 24.62
N ARG A 344 -17.36 -5.93 23.50
CA ARG A 344 -18.10 -6.05 22.23
C ARG A 344 -18.18 -7.50 21.76
N ARG A 345 -17.08 -8.25 21.76
CA ARG A 345 -17.10 -9.67 21.38
C ARG A 345 -17.99 -10.50 22.30
N LYS A 346 -17.96 -10.25 23.62
CA LYS A 346 -18.88 -10.91 24.56
C LYS A 346 -20.34 -10.63 24.21
N LEU A 347 -20.66 -9.37 23.92
CA LEU A 347 -22.02 -8.95 23.60
C LEU A 347 -22.54 -9.60 22.31
N LEU A 348 -21.72 -9.61 21.25
CA LEU A 348 -22.05 -10.26 19.97
C LEU A 348 -22.22 -11.78 20.10
N HIS A 349 -21.52 -12.42 21.03
CA HIS A 349 -21.70 -13.85 21.35
C HIS A 349 -22.98 -14.14 22.16
N GLY A 350 -23.69 -13.11 22.65
CA GLY A 350 -24.93 -13.28 23.43
C GLY A 350 -24.74 -13.58 24.92
N LYS A 351 -23.50 -13.50 25.43
CA LYS A 351 -23.16 -13.65 26.86
C LYS A 351 -22.59 -12.39 27.50
N GLY A 352 -22.47 -11.31 26.72
CA GLY A 352 -21.95 -10.04 27.18
C GLY A 352 -22.98 -9.24 27.94
N ASP A 353 -22.46 -8.30 28.71
CA ASP A 353 -23.24 -7.36 29.49
C ASP A 353 -23.05 -5.96 28.86
N ALA A 354 -24.14 -5.40 28.33
CA ALA A 354 -24.08 -4.09 27.68
C ALA A 354 -23.69 -2.98 28.68
N ASP A 355 -23.95 -3.14 29.98
CA ASP A 355 -23.49 -2.19 31.00
C ASP A 355 -21.96 -2.18 31.12
N LYS A 356 -21.30 -3.33 30.94
CA LYS A 356 -19.83 -3.41 30.94
C LYS A 356 -19.22 -2.74 29.71
N LEU A 357 -19.87 -2.87 28.54
CA LEU A 357 -19.43 -2.15 27.34
C LEU A 357 -19.56 -0.63 27.52
N VAL A 358 -20.69 -0.17 28.09
CA VAL A 358 -20.88 1.25 28.44
C VAL A 358 -19.82 1.71 29.45
N GLU A 359 -19.53 0.91 30.48
CA GLU A 359 -18.50 1.23 31.47
C GLU A 359 -17.11 1.34 30.82
N ALA A 360 -16.73 0.41 29.94
CA ALA A 360 -15.46 0.45 29.20
C ALA A 360 -15.35 1.70 28.31
N LEU A 361 -16.43 2.09 27.64
CA LEU A 361 -16.50 3.32 26.82
C LEU A 361 -16.33 4.59 27.68
N VAL A 362 -16.95 4.64 28.85
CA VAL A 362 -16.81 5.75 29.79
C VAL A 362 -15.37 5.83 30.34
N GLN A 363 -14.76 4.70 30.69
CA GLN A 363 -13.35 4.65 31.12
C GLN A 363 -12.39 5.14 30.03
N TYR A 364 -12.66 4.77 28.77
CA TYR A 364 -11.90 5.29 27.62
C TYR A 364 -12.10 6.80 27.45
N PHE A 365 -13.32 7.31 27.67
CA PHE A 365 -13.61 8.74 27.59
C PHE A 365 -12.90 9.56 28.67
N PHE A 366 -12.84 9.06 29.91
CA PHE A 366 -12.11 9.74 30.98
C PHE A 366 -10.66 10.06 30.59
N ARG A 367 -10.02 9.17 29.82
CA ARG A 367 -8.62 9.33 29.40
C ARG A 367 -8.49 10.08 28.08
N TYR A 368 -9.27 9.70 27.08
CA TYR A 368 -9.08 10.13 25.68
C TYR A 368 -10.25 10.92 25.11
N GLY A 369 -11.29 11.20 25.89
CA GLY A 369 -12.47 11.94 25.44
C GLY A 369 -12.18 13.35 24.94
N HIS A 370 -11.06 13.94 25.35
CA HIS A 370 -10.60 15.23 24.85
C HIS A 370 -9.93 15.18 23.46
N LEU A 371 -9.61 13.98 22.95
CA LEU A 371 -8.93 13.80 21.67
C LEU A 371 -9.95 13.77 20.52
N ALA A 372 -9.59 14.40 19.40
CA ALA A 372 -10.46 14.51 18.24
C ALA A 372 -10.85 13.16 17.60
N CYS A 373 -10.02 12.13 17.80
CA CYS A 373 -10.21 10.77 17.30
C CYS A 373 -11.18 9.93 18.13
N PHE A 374 -11.59 10.36 19.33
CA PHE A 374 -12.41 9.53 20.22
C PHE A 374 -13.67 9.02 19.52
N ALA A 375 -14.42 9.93 18.88
CA ALA A 375 -15.68 9.59 18.25
C ALA A 375 -15.52 8.53 17.15
N SER A 376 -14.49 8.66 16.30
CA SER A 376 -14.18 7.67 15.27
C SER A 376 -13.65 6.35 15.85
N ASP A 377 -12.95 6.39 16.99
CA ASP A 377 -12.50 5.16 17.65
C ASP A 377 -13.70 4.36 18.16
N VAL A 378 -14.71 5.02 18.73
CA VAL A 378 -15.80 4.33 19.44
C VAL A 378 -17.07 4.09 18.60
N GLU A 379 -17.18 4.69 17.41
CA GLU A 379 -18.39 4.70 16.58
C GLU A 379 -19.00 3.30 16.38
N ILE A 380 -18.20 2.33 15.94
CA ILE A 380 -18.63 0.93 15.73
C ILE A 380 -19.21 0.32 17.02
N PHE A 381 -18.63 0.63 18.17
CA PHE A 381 -19.07 0.08 19.45
C PHE A 381 -20.38 0.70 19.92
N VAL A 382 -20.55 2.01 19.69
CA VAL A 382 -21.79 2.73 19.97
C VAL A 382 -22.94 2.16 19.13
N HIS A 383 -22.70 1.81 17.87
CA HIS A 383 -23.76 1.28 17.00
C HIS A 383 -24.36 -0.05 17.48
N ILE A 384 -23.59 -0.87 18.19
CA ILE A 384 -24.01 -2.19 18.69
C ILE A 384 -24.92 -2.08 19.92
N LEU A 385 -24.84 -0.98 20.66
CA LEU A 385 -25.73 -0.72 21.79
C LEU A 385 -27.17 -0.47 21.32
N ASP A 386 -28.14 -0.93 22.10
CA ASP A 386 -29.53 -0.54 21.94
C ASP A 386 -29.75 0.96 22.29
N LEU A 387 -30.96 1.46 22.03
CA LEU A 387 -31.26 2.88 22.25
C LEU A 387 -31.14 3.29 23.73
N ASP A 388 -31.57 2.43 24.65
CA ASP A 388 -31.55 2.73 26.08
C ASP A 388 -30.10 2.85 26.60
N LYS A 389 -29.23 1.92 26.18
CA LYS A 389 -27.80 1.95 26.51
C LYS A 389 -27.05 3.09 25.82
N LYS A 390 -27.46 3.49 24.61
CA LYS A 390 -26.93 4.69 23.94
C LYS A 390 -27.25 5.97 24.72
N ILE A 391 -28.49 6.11 25.21
CA ILE A 391 -28.90 7.25 26.04
C ILE A 391 -28.13 7.24 27.37
N GLN A 392 -28.06 6.07 28.03
CA GLN A 392 -27.30 5.90 29.27
C GLN A 392 -25.82 6.27 29.11
N LEU A 393 -25.18 5.87 28.01
CA LEU A 393 -23.82 6.27 27.68
C LEU A 393 -23.71 7.80 27.58
N LEU A 394 -24.57 8.44 26.78
CA LEU A 394 -24.55 9.88 26.61
C LEU A 394 -24.68 10.65 27.91
N ASP A 395 -25.58 10.23 28.80
CA ASP A 395 -25.78 10.89 30.09
C ASP A 395 -24.54 10.75 30.97
N LYS A 396 -23.94 9.55 31.06
CA LYS A 396 -22.66 9.35 31.76
C LYS A 396 -21.54 10.22 31.18
N LEU A 397 -21.45 10.35 29.85
CA LEU A 397 -20.41 11.18 29.21
C LEU A 397 -20.59 12.67 29.54
N LYS A 398 -21.83 13.16 29.61
CA LYS A 398 -22.13 14.55 30.01
C LYS A 398 -21.77 14.79 31.47
N GLU A 399 -22.14 13.89 32.37
CA GLU A 399 -21.77 13.97 33.80
C GLU A 399 -20.24 14.05 33.97
N CYS A 400 -19.48 13.30 33.16
CA CYS A 400 -18.00 13.36 33.17
C CYS A 400 -17.45 14.73 32.75
N CYS A 401 -18.18 15.51 31.95
CA CYS A 401 -17.79 16.86 31.54
C CYS A 401 -18.08 17.93 32.61
N GLU A 402 -19.01 17.67 33.53
CA GLU A 402 -19.46 18.63 34.55
C GLU A 402 -18.54 18.69 35.78
N SER A 403 -17.65 17.70 35.97
CA SER A 403 -16.67 17.67 37.06
C SER A 403 -15.42 18.53 36.78
N ILE A 404 -15.38 19.74 37.36
CA ILE A 404 -14.24 20.66 37.71
C ILE A 404 -13.13 20.92 36.65
N PRO A 405 -12.72 22.19 36.41
CA PRO A 405 -11.97 22.60 35.22
C PRO A 405 -10.52 22.09 35.23
N THR A 406 -10.29 20.97 34.55
CA THR A 406 -8.98 20.70 33.94
C THR A 406 -8.84 21.55 32.68
N ASN A 407 -7.59 21.90 32.32
CA ASN A 407 -7.17 22.58 31.08
C ASN A 407 -8.32 22.90 30.07
N PRO A 408 -8.70 24.18 29.84
CA PRO A 408 -9.84 24.56 29.01
C PRO A 408 -9.89 23.93 27.62
N ARG A 409 -8.71 23.61 27.04
CA ARG A 409 -8.63 22.91 25.75
C ARG A 409 -9.12 21.46 25.85
N LYS A 410 -8.80 20.76 26.94
CA LYS A 410 -9.28 19.40 27.20
C LYS A 410 -10.79 19.39 27.43
N THR A 411 -11.30 20.35 28.22
CA THR A 411 -12.73 20.51 28.44
C THR A 411 -13.49 20.76 27.14
N LEU A 412 -13.02 21.70 26.31
CA LEU A 412 -13.61 21.95 25.00
C LEU A 412 -13.58 20.69 24.11
N GLY A 413 -12.44 19.98 24.09
CA GLY A 413 -12.30 18.71 23.38
C GLY A 413 -13.33 17.66 23.82
N GLN A 414 -13.54 17.49 25.13
CA GLN A 414 -14.54 16.58 25.68
C GLN A 414 -15.96 16.96 25.27
N HIS A 415 -16.33 18.25 25.34
CA HIS A 415 -17.65 18.72 24.92
C HIS A 415 -17.88 18.49 23.42
N ILE A 416 -16.86 18.75 22.58
CA ILE A 416 -16.92 18.46 21.14
C ILE A 416 -17.12 16.95 20.92
N THR A 417 -16.42 16.11 21.68
CA THR A 417 -16.58 14.66 21.60
C THR A 417 -17.99 14.22 22.01
N VAL A 418 -18.52 14.71 23.13
CA VAL A 418 -19.91 14.41 23.54
C VAL A 418 -20.90 14.83 22.45
N PHE A 419 -20.72 16.00 21.85
CA PHE A 419 -21.54 16.46 20.73
C PHE A 419 -21.45 15.53 19.51
N LYS A 420 -20.25 15.03 19.16
CA LYS A 420 -20.08 14.05 18.08
C LYS A 420 -20.77 12.72 18.39
N ILE A 421 -20.64 12.20 19.62
CA ILE A 421 -21.34 10.97 20.03
C ILE A 421 -22.85 11.19 20.03
N GLN A 422 -23.33 12.36 20.46
CA GLN A 422 -24.74 12.73 20.39
C GLN A 422 -25.26 12.70 18.95
N ASN A 423 -24.47 13.17 17.97
CA ASN A 423 -24.83 13.07 16.56
C ASN A 423 -24.84 11.62 16.05
N ILE A 424 -23.89 10.77 16.49
CA ILE A 424 -23.88 9.34 16.13
C ILE A 424 -25.16 8.66 16.63
N VAL A 425 -25.52 8.89 17.91
CA VAL A 425 -26.77 8.36 18.50
C VAL A 425 -28.01 8.97 17.84
N GLY A 426 -27.99 10.29 17.60
CA GLY A 426 -29.10 11.08 17.06
C GLY A 426 -29.32 10.94 15.54
N SER A 427 -28.37 10.40 14.78
CA SER A 427 -28.59 10.01 13.39
C SER A 427 -29.66 8.90 13.23
N MET A 428 -30.06 8.26 14.34
CA MET A 428 -31.19 7.32 14.43
C MET A 428 -32.47 7.93 15.04
N VAL A 429 -32.40 9.11 15.67
CA VAL A 429 -33.59 9.79 16.22
C VAL A 429 -33.95 10.92 15.26
N THR A 430 -34.92 10.66 14.38
CA THR A 430 -35.61 11.71 13.63
C THR A 430 -35.92 12.86 14.56
N LEU A 431 -35.29 14.02 14.33
CA LEU A 431 -35.69 15.28 14.94
C LEU A 431 -37.15 15.49 14.57
N SER A 432 -38.06 15.26 15.51
CA SER A 432 -39.44 15.73 15.39
C SER A 432 -39.38 17.24 15.30
N ILE A 433 -39.57 17.75 14.09
CA ILE A 433 -39.77 19.17 13.84
C ILE A 433 -41.12 19.50 14.46
N ASN A 434 -41.11 20.18 15.61
CA ASN A 434 -42.25 20.93 16.10
C ASN A 434 -42.00 22.41 15.82
#